data_AF-A0A409W3U8-F1
#
_entry.id   AF-A0A409W3U8-F1
#
_cell.length_a   1.000
_cell.length_b   1.000
_cell.length_c   1.000
_cell.angle_alpha   90.00
_cell.angle_beta   90.00
_cell.angle_gamma   90.00
#
_symmetry.space_group_name_H-M   'P 1'
#
loop_
_entity.id
_entity.type
_entity.pdbx_description
1 polymer ?
#
loop_
_entity_poly.entity_id
_entity_poly.type
_entity_poly.pdbx_seq_one_letter_code
_entity_poly.pdbx_strand_id
1 'polypeptide(L)'
;MLARKQQAVLGLIFCFASFLLIFSARGRIAEHASRISFPYPGRYRAQLLPVVEAPPIPEIALQNTAINETTLPAGTPACGFTLFDRLYVRNGTIYVVTSNSTAFPHLKYVISLPEDRVNWKKLDPTDKEMQVISPEQAKEILGEHAIVVDGMSMIFYDTKQFMAHYYHWWGEIILGAIRIYSTMSLLPGMQEPLPEISRFLLPLIPDHSWRDRAGVDGPLMRAAFPTAPIERADHWQDLIVLNQTFVFERAMIVSRTGAHQSPLAGLWGKMISSTMNVTVPDRFWEPLRGRLVKNTVGYLPVLDESGVVTTEPRSSVPIVTYVSRQKTGRRLTEEDHQGLIRSLLELEEEGLIELNIAVMETLTFSKQIETVARSTIMVGVHGNGLTHQLWMPPSSRSTVIEILYPGDYLHDYEMLARNMGHIHYAIWNDSSLTYKPGEWFKGTHVGDGKKFHGSSIPVHGPTVAQIIRERLAVPDSKVNSQ
;
A
#
# COMPACT_ATOMS: atom_id res chain seq x y z
N MET A 1 -24.11 54.98 16.95
CA MET A 1 -24.55 54.73 15.56
C MET A 1 -23.65 55.46 14.54
N LEU A 2 -22.31 55.33 14.65
CA LEU A 2 -21.34 55.96 13.74
C LEU A 2 -20.25 55.01 13.19
N ALA A 3 -20.21 53.74 13.62
CA ALA A 3 -19.14 52.80 13.25
C ALA A 3 -19.41 51.98 11.97
N ARG A 4 -20.67 51.85 11.52
CA ARG A 4 -21.01 51.08 10.30
C ARG A 4 -20.85 51.84 8.98
N LYS A 5 -20.83 53.19 9.01
CA LYS A 5 -20.62 53.99 7.79
C LYS A 5 -19.14 54.11 7.41
N GLN A 6 -18.20 53.99 8.36
CA GLN A 6 -16.76 54.07 8.04
C GLN A 6 -16.20 52.76 7.46
N GLN A 7 -16.73 51.60 7.84
CA GLN A 7 -16.30 50.31 7.26
C GLN A 7 -16.78 50.10 5.82
N ALA A 8 -17.94 50.65 5.43
CA ALA A 8 -18.43 50.60 4.06
C ALA A 8 -17.62 51.50 3.11
N VAL A 9 -17.09 52.63 3.60
CA VAL A 9 -16.27 53.56 2.81
C VAL A 9 -14.85 53.00 2.58
N LEU A 10 -14.26 52.31 3.56
CA LEU A 10 -12.97 51.63 3.39
C LEU A 10 -13.03 50.44 2.42
N GLY A 11 -14.13 49.67 2.41
CA GLY A 11 -14.32 48.57 1.47
C GLY A 11 -14.45 49.03 0.00
N LEU A 12 -15.09 50.18 -0.23
CA LEU A 12 -15.25 50.77 -1.56
C LEU A 12 -13.94 51.36 -2.11
N ILE A 13 -13.11 51.96 -1.24
CA ILE A 13 -11.78 52.48 -1.60
C ILE A 13 -10.82 51.34 -2.00
N PHE A 14 -10.89 50.19 -1.31
CA PHE A 14 -10.03 49.04 -1.64
C PHE A 14 -10.43 48.33 -2.96
N CYS A 15 -11.73 48.28 -3.27
CA CYS A 15 -12.20 47.75 -4.55
C CYS A 15 -11.87 48.68 -5.74
N PHE A 16 -11.92 50.01 -5.54
CA PHE A 16 -11.59 50.97 -6.59
C PHE A 16 -10.07 51.05 -6.86
N ALA A 17 -9.23 50.92 -5.82
CA ALA A 17 -7.77 50.86 -5.97
C ALA A 17 -7.30 49.58 -6.69
N SER A 18 -7.98 48.45 -6.45
CA SER A 18 -7.69 47.17 -7.13
C SER A 18 -8.10 47.20 -8.61
N PHE A 19 -9.19 47.90 -8.95
CA PHE A 19 -9.65 48.06 -10.34
C PHE A 19 -8.76 49.02 -11.16
N LEU A 20 -8.19 50.06 -10.53
CA LEU A 20 -7.24 50.99 -11.16
C LEU A 20 -5.84 50.40 -11.39
N LEU A 21 -5.38 49.46 -10.54
CA LEU A 21 -4.14 48.72 -10.76
C LEU A 21 -4.23 47.72 -11.93
N ILE A 22 -5.40 47.12 -12.15
CA ILE A 22 -5.63 46.20 -13.29
C ILE A 22 -5.72 46.96 -14.62
N PHE A 23 -6.27 48.18 -14.63
CA PHE A 23 -6.36 49.01 -15.84
C PHE A 23 -5.06 49.79 -16.17
N SER A 24 -4.24 50.14 -15.17
CA SER A 24 -2.92 50.78 -15.43
C SER A 24 -1.84 49.78 -15.89
N ALA A 25 -1.99 48.48 -15.58
CA ALA A 25 -1.09 47.43 -16.05
C ALA A 25 -1.33 47.00 -17.51
N ARG A 26 -2.53 47.21 -18.07
CA ARG A 26 -2.84 46.91 -19.48
C ARG A 26 -2.26 47.93 -20.49
N GLY A 27 -1.82 49.09 -20.03
CA GLY A 27 -1.26 50.16 -20.89
C GLY A 27 0.25 50.08 -21.15
N ARG A 28 1.01 49.20 -20.49
CA ARG A 28 2.48 49.12 -20.64
C ARG A 28 3.02 47.83 -21.28
N ILE A 29 2.14 47.01 -21.86
CA ILE A 29 2.55 45.83 -22.65
C ILE A 29 2.34 46.05 -24.16
N ALA A 30 1.60 47.10 -24.56
CA ALA A 30 1.29 47.38 -25.96
C ALA A 30 2.33 48.24 -26.72
N GLU A 31 3.39 48.72 -26.08
CA GLU A 31 4.34 49.67 -26.70
C GLU A 31 5.78 49.15 -26.87
N HIS A 32 6.01 47.85 -26.71
CA HIS A 32 7.30 47.20 -27.03
C HIS A 32 7.21 46.09 -28.09
N ALA A 33 6.07 45.98 -28.78
CA ALA A 33 5.83 44.98 -29.81
C ALA A 33 5.82 45.56 -31.24
N SER A 34 6.45 46.71 -31.47
CA SER A 34 6.47 47.37 -32.78
C SER A 34 7.86 47.89 -33.13
N ARG A 35 8.85 47.00 -33.31
CA ARG A 35 10.09 47.20 -34.10
C ARG A 35 11.00 45.96 -34.11
N ILE A 36 10.46 44.79 -34.47
CA ILE A 36 11.29 43.67 -34.94
C ILE A 36 10.87 43.36 -36.37
N SER A 37 11.61 43.94 -37.32
CA SER A 37 11.53 43.60 -38.73
C SER A 37 12.26 42.27 -38.94
N PHE A 38 11.50 41.19 -39.11
CA PHE A 38 12.06 39.93 -39.59
C PHE A 38 12.36 40.03 -41.09
N PRO A 39 13.55 39.63 -41.57
CA PRO A 39 13.82 39.58 -43.00
C PRO A 39 12.88 38.57 -43.64
N TYR A 40 12.22 38.98 -44.73
CA TYR A 40 11.41 38.10 -45.58
C TYR A 40 12.24 36.86 -45.96
N PRO A 41 11.78 35.64 -45.64
CA PRO A 41 12.35 34.46 -46.26
C PRO A 41 11.96 34.48 -47.73
N GLY A 42 12.97 34.56 -48.61
CA GLY A 42 12.80 34.40 -50.04
C GLY A 42 12.03 33.12 -50.36
N ARG A 43 11.33 33.12 -51.50
CA ARG A 43 10.62 31.96 -52.04
C ARG A 43 11.59 30.78 -52.19
N TYR A 44 11.69 29.95 -51.16
CA TYR A 44 12.26 28.62 -51.29
C TYR A 44 11.23 27.77 -52.04
N ARG A 45 11.60 27.40 -53.26
CA ARG A 45 10.90 26.40 -54.07
C ARG A 45 10.92 25.12 -53.25
N ALA A 46 9.78 24.70 -52.71
CA ALA A 46 9.66 23.44 -51.97
C ALA A 46 10.11 22.30 -52.89
N GLN A 47 11.29 21.74 -52.63
CA GLN A 47 11.64 20.43 -53.15
C GLN A 47 10.68 19.45 -52.46
N LEU A 48 9.88 18.75 -53.26
CA LEU A 48 9.07 17.62 -52.79
C LEU A 48 10.03 16.62 -52.15
N LEU A 49 10.06 16.57 -50.82
CA LEU A 49 10.70 15.48 -50.11
C LEU A 49 9.96 14.19 -50.51
N PRO A 50 10.69 13.07 -50.70
CA PRO A 50 10.06 11.80 -50.99
C PRO A 50 9.05 11.49 -49.88
N VAL A 51 7.86 11.05 -50.28
CA VAL A 51 6.82 10.56 -49.36
C VAL A 51 7.45 9.39 -48.61
N VAL A 52 7.88 9.65 -47.37
CA VAL A 52 8.22 8.58 -46.44
C VAL A 52 6.90 7.90 -46.11
N GLU A 53 6.73 6.65 -46.52
CA GLU A 53 5.58 5.84 -46.10
C GLU A 53 5.47 5.95 -44.58
N ALA A 54 4.28 6.34 -44.11
CA ALA A 54 4.00 6.34 -42.68
C ALA A 54 4.30 4.92 -42.16
N PRO A 55 4.99 4.78 -41.01
CA PRO A 55 5.18 3.47 -40.42
C PRO A 55 3.81 2.80 -40.29
N PRO A 56 3.70 1.49 -40.56
CA PRO A 56 2.44 0.79 -40.43
C PRO A 56 1.89 1.06 -39.03
N ILE A 57 0.63 1.53 -38.98
CA ILE A 57 -0.10 1.67 -37.72
C ILE A 57 0.00 0.30 -37.03
N PRO A 58 0.51 0.22 -35.80
CA PRO A 58 0.56 -1.05 -35.08
C PRO A 58 -0.83 -1.65 -35.14
N GLU A 59 -0.93 -2.89 -35.61
CA GLU A 59 -2.18 -3.62 -35.67
C GLU A 59 -2.74 -3.61 -34.24
N ILE A 60 -3.73 -2.76 -33.97
CA ILE A 60 -4.38 -2.69 -32.66
C ILE A 60 -5.00 -4.07 -32.51
N ALA A 61 -4.44 -4.90 -31.64
CA ALA A 61 -5.04 -6.17 -31.28
C ALA A 61 -6.52 -5.89 -31.00
N LEU A 62 -7.41 -6.46 -31.81
CA LEU A 62 -8.84 -6.22 -31.71
C LEU A 62 -9.27 -6.55 -30.28
N GLN A 63 -9.52 -5.52 -29.47
CA GLN A 63 -9.94 -5.71 -28.10
C GLN A 63 -11.24 -6.50 -28.11
N ASN A 64 -11.29 -7.59 -27.35
CA ASN A 64 -12.45 -8.46 -27.32
C ASN A 64 -13.60 -7.77 -26.57
N THR A 65 -14.44 -7.05 -27.31
CA THR A 65 -15.60 -6.29 -26.82
C THR A 65 -16.82 -7.16 -26.56
N ALA A 66 -16.81 -8.43 -26.99
CA ALA A 66 -17.94 -9.34 -26.81
C ALA A 66 -18.14 -9.71 -25.33
N ILE A 67 -19.40 -9.95 -24.95
CA ILE A 67 -19.72 -10.49 -23.64
C ILE A 67 -19.37 -11.98 -23.64
N ASN A 68 -18.41 -12.38 -22.82
CA ASN A 68 -17.92 -13.74 -22.68
C ASN A 68 -17.96 -14.13 -21.19
N GLU A 69 -17.75 -15.40 -20.90
CA GLU A 69 -17.70 -15.87 -19.52
C GLU A 69 -16.52 -15.25 -18.75
N THR A 70 -16.81 -14.88 -17.51
CA THR A 70 -15.85 -14.52 -16.48
C THR A 70 -15.11 -15.78 -16.04
N THR A 71 -13.82 -15.68 -15.73
CA THR A 71 -13.06 -16.80 -15.16
C THR A 71 -12.30 -16.37 -13.89
N LEU A 72 -11.82 -17.35 -13.13
CA LEU A 72 -10.98 -17.16 -11.95
C LEU A 72 -9.59 -17.73 -12.26
N PRO A 73 -8.65 -16.96 -12.83
CA PRO A 73 -7.40 -17.50 -13.39
C PRO A 73 -6.54 -18.25 -12.36
N ALA A 74 -6.53 -17.80 -11.10
CA ALA A 74 -5.87 -18.48 -9.98
C ALA A 74 -6.88 -19.14 -9.01
N GLY A 75 -8.15 -19.30 -9.43
CA GLY A 75 -9.27 -19.65 -8.54
C GLY A 75 -9.62 -18.53 -7.56
N THR A 76 -10.18 -18.90 -6.41
CA THR A 76 -10.39 -17.98 -5.26
C THR A 76 -9.56 -18.47 -4.07
N PRO A 77 -8.25 -18.18 -4.06
CA PRO A 77 -7.36 -18.72 -3.03
C PRO A 77 -7.61 -18.10 -1.64
N ALA A 78 -8.23 -16.92 -1.57
CA ALA A 78 -8.52 -16.25 -0.30
C ALA A 78 -9.86 -15.50 -0.32
N CYS A 79 -10.60 -15.57 0.79
CA CYS A 79 -11.78 -14.74 1.01
C CYS A 79 -11.38 -13.25 1.01
N GLY A 80 -12.19 -12.41 0.39
CA GLY A 80 -11.99 -10.96 0.31
C GLY A 80 -10.88 -10.52 -0.65
N PHE A 81 -10.25 -11.44 -1.35
CA PHE A 81 -9.23 -11.17 -2.37
C PHE A 81 -9.49 -12.09 -3.56
N THR A 82 -10.39 -11.69 -4.46
CA THR A 82 -10.81 -12.54 -5.58
C THR A 82 -10.39 -11.92 -6.90
N LEU A 83 -9.60 -12.66 -7.68
CA LEU A 83 -9.12 -12.27 -9.00
C LEU A 83 -10.05 -12.83 -10.08
N PHE A 84 -10.46 -11.97 -11.00
CA PHE A 84 -11.38 -12.28 -12.09
C PHE A 84 -10.72 -11.90 -13.42
N ASP A 85 -10.92 -12.73 -14.44
CA ASP A 85 -10.82 -12.29 -15.83
C ASP A 85 -12.22 -11.99 -16.36
N ARG A 86 -12.36 -10.90 -17.12
CA ARG A 86 -13.62 -10.39 -17.68
C ARG A 86 -14.68 -10.14 -16.60
N LEU A 87 -14.41 -9.18 -15.73
CA LEU A 87 -15.36 -8.69 -14.74
C LEU A 87 -16.17 -7.53 -15.33
N TYR A 88 -17.50 -7.64 -15.33
CA TYR A 88 -18.37 -6.65 -15.98
C TYR A 88 -18.91 -5.64 -14.98
N VAL A 89 -19.11 -4.40 -15.42
CA VAL A 89 -19.76 -3.35 -14.64
C VAL A 89 -20.79 -2.63 -15.51
N ARG A 90 -22.02 -2.51 -15.02
CA ARG A 90 -23.08 -1.71 -15.65
C ARG A 90 -23.93 -1.06 -14.58
N ASN A 91 -24.20 0.24 -14.73
CA ASN A 91 -25.02 1.01 -13.78
C ASN A 91 -24.56 0.87 -12.31
N GLY A 92 -23.25 0.73 -12.09
CA GLY A 92 -22.64 0.65 -10.76
C GLY A 92 -22.64 -0.76 -10.14
N THR A 93 -23.36 -1.71 -10.74
CA THR A 93 -23.38 -3.12 -10.31
C THR A 93 -22.29 -3.91 -11.02
N ILE A 94 -21.63 -4.80 -10.28
CA ILE A 94 -20.61 -5.72 -10.78
C ILE A 94 -21.28 -7.03 -11.22
N TYR A 95 -20.87 -7.60 -12.36
CA TYR A 95 -21.45 -8.83 -12.89
C TYR A 95 -20.37 -9.87 -13.20
N VAL A 96 -20.64 -11.09 -12.77
CA VAL A 96 -19.96 -12.32 -13.20
C VAL A 96 -20.86 -13.02 -14.20
N VAL A 97 -20.35 -13.26 -15.40
CA VAL A 97 -21.06 -13.99 -16.45
C VAL A 97 -20.52 -15.42 -16.47
N THR A 98 -21.35 -16.43 -16.23
CA THR A 98 -20.88 -17.82 -16.19
C THR A 98 -22.01 -18.81 -16.47
N SER A 99 -21.72 -19.86 -17.22
CA SER A 99 -22.63 -21.01 -17.36
C SER A 99 -22.61 -21.92 -16.14
N ASN A 100 -21.62 -21.78 -15.27
CA ASN A 100 -21.46 -22.55 -14.03
C ASN A 100 -21.27 -21.64 -12.81
N SER A 101 -22.38 -21.20 -12.21
CA SER A 101 -22.36 -20.35 -11.01
C SER A 101 -21.71 -21.02 -9.78
N THR A 102 -21.71 -22.35 -9.71
CA THR A 102 -21.10 -23.09 -8.58
C THR A 102 -19.57 -23.10 -8.60
N ALA A 103 -18.95 -22.75 -9.74
CA ALA A 103 -17.50 -22.58 -9.83
C ALA A 103 -17.01 -21.29 -9.13
N PHE A 104 -17.92 -20.39 -8.77
CA PHE A 104 -17.60 -19.12 -8.14
C PHE A 104 -17.88 -19.15 -6.63
N PRO A 105 -17.08 -18.43 -5.83
CA PRO A 105 -17.36 -18.30 -4.40
C PRO A 105 -18.69 -17.57 -4.18
N HIS A 106 -19.36 -17.90 -3.08
CA HIS A 106 -20.53 -17.13 -2.67
C HIS A 106 -20.15 -15.64 -2.47
N LEU A 107 -20.97 -14.71 -2.97
CA LEU A 107 -20.62 -13.28 -3.09
C LEU A 107 -20.22 -12.60 -1.77
N LYS A 108 -20.79 -13.03 -0.63
CA LYS A 108 -20.38 -12.58 0.72
C LYS A 108 -18.88 -12.77 1.02
N TYR A 109 -18.20 -13.69 0.33
CA TYR A 109 -16.76 -13.91 0.45
C TYR A 109 -15.94 -13.02 -0.49
N VAL A 110 -16.58 -12.30 -1.42
CA VAL A 110 -15.93 -11.48 -2.45
C VAL A 110 -16.08 -10.00 -2.14
N ILE A 111 -17.31 -9.57 -1.83
CA ILE A 111 -17.72 -8.18 -1.72
C ILE A 111 -18.75 -8.02 -0.60
N SER A 112 -19.04 -6.79 -0.22
CA SER A 112 -20.00 -6.46 0.84
C SER A 112 -20.82 -5.22 0.51
N LEU A 113 -21.86 -4.97 1.31
CA LEU A 113 -22.52 -3.67 1.33
C LEU A 113 -21.50 -2.53 1.54
N PRO A 114 -21.73 -1.36 0.92
CA PRO A 114 -20.82 -0.20 0.99
C PRO A 114 -20.98 0.57 2.32
N GLU A 115 -20.85 -0.13 3.44
CA GLU A 115 -21.14 0.39 4.77
C GLU A 115 -20.06 -0.01 5.78
N ASP A 116 -19.86 0.84 6.78
CA ASP A 116 -18.88 0.61 7.83
C ASP A 116 -19.21 -0.65 8.64
N ARG A 117 -18.16 -1.35 9.04
CA ARG A 117 -18.25 -2.50 9.94
C ARG A 117 -18.51 -2.00 11.36
N VAL A 118 -19.79 -1.98 11.74
CA VAL A 118 -20.25 -1.66 13.10
C VAL A 118 -20.89 -2.90 13.70
N ASN A 119 -20.65 -3.12 15.00
CA ASN A 119 -21.02 -4.29 15.80
C ASN A 119 -22.21 -5.12 15.27
N TRP A 120 -21.93 -6.38 14.91
CA TRP A 120 -22.91 -7.41 14.51
C TRP A 120 -23.77 -7.09 13.29
N LYS A 121 -23.52 -5.99 12.57
CA LYS A 121 -24.21 -5.68 11.33
C LYS A 121 -23.82 -6.71 10.26
N LYS A 122 -24.82 -7.37 9.70
CA LYS A 122 -24.65 -8.26 8.55
C LYS A 122 -24.49 -7.41 7.30
N LEU A 123 -23.37 -7.59 6.61
CA LEU A 123 -22.97 -6.79 5.45
C LEU A 123 -22.89 -7.63 4.16
N ASP A 124 -23.68 -8.71 4.10
CA ASP A 124 -23.79 -9.55 2.90
C ASP A 124 -24.25 -8.68 1.71
N PRO A 125 -23.61 -8.81 0.54
CA PRO A 125 -23.95 -8.00 -0.62
C PRO A 125 -25.33 -8.35 -1.16
N THR A 126 -25.93 -7.40 -1.86
CA THR A 126 -27.18 -7.60 -2.61
C THR A 126 -26.90 -7.55 -4.11
N ASP A 127 -27.95 -7.79 -4.91
CA ASP A 127 -27.91 -7.64 -6.36
C ASP A 127 -27.53 -6.23 -6.83
N LYS A 128 -27.51 -5.23 -5.95
CA LYS A 128 -27.02 -3.88 -6.27
C LYS A 128 -25.49 -3.82 -6.35
N GLU A 129 -24.79 -4.56 -5.51
CA GLU A 129 -23.33 -4.56 -5.48
C GLU A 129 -22.77 -5.54 -6.52
N MET A 130 -23.28 -6.78 -6.53
CA MET A 130 -22.74 -7.81 -7.41
C MET A 130 -23.77 -8.89 -7.74
N GLN A 131 -23.78 -9.38 -8.98
CA GLN A 131 -24.65 -10.46 -9.46
C GLN A 131 -23.85 -11.52 -10.22
N VAL A 132 -24.31 -12.77 -10.15
CA VAL A 132 -23.86 -13.86 -11.01
C VAL A 132 -24.98 -14.19 -11.99
N ILE A 133 -24.72 -14.05 -13.29
CA ILE A 133 -25.72 -14.20 -14.35
C ILE A 133 -25.25 -15.20 -15.41
N SER A 134 -26.20 -15.83 -16.10
CA SER A 134 -25.89 -16.73 -17.22
C SER A 134 -25.51 -15.97 -18.49
N PRO A 135 -24.81 -16.60 -19.45
CA PRO A 135 -24.53 -15.98 -20.75
C PRO A 135 -25.80 -15.49 -21.48
N GLU A 136 -26.93 -16.20 -21.33
CA GLU A 136 -28.22 -15.81 -21.93
C GLU A 136 -28.76 -14.52 -21.29
N GLN A 137 -28.72 -14.43 -19.96
CA GLN A 137 -29.12 -13.23 -19.22
C GLN A 137 -28.20 -12.04 -19.51
N ALA A 138 -26.90 -12.31 -19.73
CA ALA A 138 -25.90 -11.28 -19.97
C ALA A 138 -26.21 -10.46 -21.23
N LYS A 139 -26.79 -11.05 -22.28
CA LYS A 139 -27.17 -10.30 -23.48
C LYS A 139 -28.22 -9.22 -23.19
N GLU A 140 -29.22 -9.54 -22.37
CA GLU A 140 -30.28 -8.61 -21.97
C GLU A 140 -29.75 -7.54 -21.00
N ILE A 141 -28.99 -7.97 -19.99
CA ILE A 141 -28.54 -7.12 -18.89
C ILE A 141 -27.32 -6.27 -19.27
N LEU A 142 -26.39 -6.78 -20.08
CA LEU A 142 -25.12 -6.13 -20.42
C LEU A 142 -25.06 -5.65 -21.87
N GLY A 143 -26.03 -6.03 -22.71
CA GLY A 143 -26.03 -5.66 -24.13
C GLY A 143 -25.06 -6.51 -24.97
N GLU A 144 -24.78 -6.06 -26.20
CA GLU A 144 -23.98 -6.83 -27.16
C GLU A 144 -22.47 -6.55 -27.09
N HIS A 145 -22.08 -5.37 -26.61
CA HIS A 145 -20.69 -4.94 -26.56
C HIS A 145 -20.38 -4.27 -25.22
N ALA A 146 -19.15 -4.49 -24.75
CA ALA A 146 -18.58 -3.82 -23.59
C ALA A 146 -17.40 -2.93 -23.99
N ILE A 147 -17.27 -1.80 -23.31
CA ILE A 147 -16.06 -0.97 -23.33
C ILE A 147 -14.99 -1.70 -22.54
N VAL A 148 -13.88 -2.03 -23.20
CA VAL A 148 -12.80 -2.82 -22.59
C VAL A 148 -11.90 -1.92 -21.76
N VAL A 149 -11.71 -2.31 -20.50
CA VAL A 149 -10.73 -1.76 -19.58
C VAL A 149 -9.60 -2.77 -19.45
N ASP A 150 -8.56 -2.56 -20.26
CA ASP A 150 -7.38 -3.43 -20.36
C ASP A 150 -6.47 -3.34 -19.11
N GLY A 151 -5.69 -4.39 -18.87
CA GLY A 151 -4.69 -4.50 -17.83
C GLY A 151 -5.25 -4.88 -16.45
N MET A 152 -4.36 -4.89 -15.46
CA MET A 152 -4.68 -5.33 -14.10
C MET A 152 -5.31 -4.19 -13.28
N SER A 153 -6.56 -4.38 -12.85
CA SER A 153 -7.30 -3.43 -12.01
C SER A 153 -7.45 -3.92 -10.57
N MET A 154 -7.02 -3.12 -9.60
CA MET A 154 -7.20 -3.40 -8.18
C MET A 154 -8.41 -2.62 -7.65
N ILE A 155 -9.53 -3.29 -7.38
CA ILE A 155 -10.77 -2.68 -6.89
C ILE A 155 -10.84 -2.83 -5.38
N PHE A 156 -10.53 -1.77 -4.65
CA PHE A 156 -10.60 -1.77 -3.18
C PHE A 156 -12.00 -1.30 -2.75
N TYR A 157 -12.82 -2.26 -2.35
CA TYR A 157 -14.24 -2.08 -2.01
C TYR A 157 -14.47 -1.84 -0.51
N ASP A 158 -13.50 -1.22 0.15
CA ASP A 158 -13.59 -0.80 1.55
C ASP A 158 -14.17 0.61 1.65
N THR A 159 -14.85 0.90 2.77
CA THR A 159 -15.19 2.28 3.13
C THR A 159 -13.97 2.98 3.74
N LYS A 160 -14.09 4.30 3.98
CA LYS A 160 -13.03 5.09 4.62
C LYS A 160 -12.66 4.63 6.04
N GLN A 161 -13.46 3.75 6.68
CA GLN A 161 -13.29 3.32 8.07
C GLN A 161 -11.86 2.89 8.41
N PHE A 162 -11.19 2.18 7.50
CA PHE A 162 -9.85 1.64 7.73
C PHE A 162 -8.79 2.13 6.74
N MET A 163 -9.19 2.78 5.64
CA MET A 163 -8.25 3.11 4.56
C MET A 163 -7.24 4.19 4.94
N ALA A 164 -7.63 5.20 5.73
CA ALA A 164 -6.73 6.27 6.21
C ALA A 164 -5.82 5.85 7.39
N HIS A 165 -5.28 4.63 7.34
CA HIS A 165 -4.39 4.13 8.37
C HIS A 165 -3.27 3.30 7.76
N TYR A 166 -2.03 3.76 7.95
CA TYR A 166 -0.84 3.20 7.30
C TYR A 166 -0.75 1.66 7.38
N TYR A 167 -0.96 1.08 8.57
CA TYR A 167 -0.95 -0.38 8.74
C TYR A 167 -2.08 -1.07 7.95
N HIS A 168 -3.30 -0.52 7.95
CA HIS A 168 -4.44 -1.16 7.29
C HIS A 168 -4.30 -1.07 5.77
N TRP A 169 -3.79 0.06 5.27
CA TRP A 169 -3.52 0.23 3.84
C TRP A 169 -2.41 -0.71 3.37
N TRP A 170 -1.19 -0.58 3.91
CA TRP A 170 -0.04 -1.32 3.40
C TRP A 170 0.05 -2.75 3.94
N GLY A 171 -0.21 -2.93 5.23
CA GLY A 171 -0.06 -4.22 5.92
C GLY A 171 -1.23 -5.18 5.71
N GLU A 172 -2.39 -4.71 5.26
CA GLU A 172 -3.53 -5.58 4.98
C GLU A 172 -4.03 -5.52 3.54
N ILE A 173 -4.40 -4.33 3.05
CA ILE A 173 -5.02 -4.18 1.72
C ILE A 173 -3.98 -4.45 0.62
N ILE A 174 -2.89 -3.68 0.58
CA ILE A 174 -1.85 -3.83 -0.44
C ILE A 174 -1.12 -5.17 -0.28
N LEU A 175 -0.63 -5.49 0.92
CA LEU A 175 0.10 -6.74 1.13
C LEU A 175 -0.75 -7.96 0.78
N GLY A 176 -2.01 -8.03 1.20
CA GLY A 176 -2.92 -9.11 0.83
C GLY A 176 -3.17 -9.19 -0.68
N ALA A 177 -3.41 -8.05 -1.34
CA ALA A 177 -3.65 -8.00 -2.78
C ALA A 177 -2.43 -8.45 -3.59
N ILE A 178 -1.23 -7.98 -3.24
CA ILE A 178 0.02 -8.37 -3.90
C ILE A 178 0.35 -9.84 -3.63
N ARG A 179 0.08 -10.34 -2.42
CA ARG A 179 0.23 -11.75 -2.07
C ARG A 179 -0.66 -12.65 -2.93
N ILE A 180 -1.93 -12.30 -3.14
CA ILE A 180 -2.80 -13.08 -4.01
C ILE A 180 -2.45 -12.91 -5.48
N TYR A 181 -2.08 -11.71 -5.91
CA TYR A 181 -1.70 -11.47 -7.30
C TYR A 181 -0.44 -12.24 -7.69
N SER A 182 0.54 -12.39 -6.78
CA SER A 182 1.77 -13.14 -7.04
C SER A 182 1.54 -14.64 -7.28
N THR A 183 0.43 -15.21 -6.82
CA THR A 183 0.07 -16.62 -7.12
C THR A 183 -0.04 -16.90 -8.62
N MET A 184 -0.31 -15.87 -9.42
CA MET A 184 -0.36 -15.98 -10.87
C MET A 184 0.96 -16.49 -11.45
N SER A 185 2.12 -16.18 -10.87
CA SER A 185 3.40 -16.68 -11.41
C SER A 185 3.63 -18.17 -11.15
N LEU A 186 2.80 -18.79 -10.32
CA LEU A 186 2.80 -20.24 -10.10
C LEU A 186 1.93 -20.99 -11.13
N LEU A 187 1.16 -20.29 -11.97
CA LEU A 187 0.31 -20.93 -12.97
C LEU A 187 1.13 -21.39 -14.19
N PRO A 188 0.81 -22.56 -14.77
CA PRO A 188 1.48 -23.02 -15.99
C PRO A 188 1.37 -22.01 -17.14
N GLY A 189 2.51 -21.68 -17.75
CA GLY A 189 2.58 -20.78 -18.90
C GLY A 189 2.61 -19.28 -18.58
N MET A 190 2.49 -18.89 -17.31
CA MET A 190 2.68 -17.50 -16.89
C MET A 190 4.18 -17.15 -16.88
N GLN A 191 4.51 -15.99 -17.46
CA GLN A 191 5.88 -15.48 -17.49
C GLN A 191 6.07 -14.40 -16.43
N GLU A 192 7.23 -14.42 -15.77
CA GLU A 192 7.68 -13.34 -14.89
C GLU A 192 8.50 -12.30 -15.67
N PRO A 193 8.44 -11.00 -15.31
CA PRO A 193 7.62 -10.44 -14.23
C PRO A 193 6.13 -10.43 -14.60
N LEU A 194 5.27 -10.55 -13.59
CA LEU A 194 3.82 -10.39 -13.79
C LEU A 194 3.51 -9.00 -14.38
N PRO A 195 2.40 -8.86 -15.15
CA PRO A 195 1.97 -7.56 -15.66
C PRO A 195 1.83 -6.52 -14.56
N GLU A 196 2.23 -5.29 -14.86
CA GLU A 196 2.13 -4.17 -13.93
C GLU A 196 0.67 -3.86 -13.57
N ILE A 197 0.44 -3.48 -12.32
CA ILE A 197 -0.88 -3.00 -11.88
C ILE A 197 -1.17 -1.73 -12.65
N SER A 198 -2.23 -1.76 -13.45
CA SER A 198 -2.56 -0.68 -14.37
C SER A 198 -3.35 0.43 -13.69
N ARG A 199 -4.12 0.11 -12.63
CA ARG A 199 -4.95 1.07 -11.89
C ARG A 199 -5.41 0.56 -10.54
N PHE A 200 -5.66 1.49 -9.62
CA PHE A 200 -6.36 1.25 -8.36
C PHE A 200 -7.69 1.99 -8.38
N LEU A 201 -8.78 1.29 -8.09
CA LEU A 201 -10.13 1.86 -8.03
C LEU A 201 -10.61 1.84 -6.59
N LEU A 202 -11.13 2.99 -6.13
CA LEU A 202 -11.67 3.20 -4.79
C LEU A 202 -13.14 3.65 -4.90
N PRO A 203 -14.07 2.77 -5.29
CA PRO A 203 -15.44 3.16 -5.66
C PRO A 203 -16.22 3.86 -4.53
N LEU A 204 -15.86 3.58 -3.27
CA LEU A 204 -16.57 4.05 -2.09
C LEU A 204 -15.90 5.26 -1.41
N ILE A 205 -14.84 5.80 -2.01
CA ILE A 205 -14.05 6.89 -1.43
C ILE A 205 -14.24 8.15 -2.25
N PRO A 206 -15.03 9.14 -1.77
CA PRO A 206 -15.35 10.34 -2.55
C PRO A 206 -14.24 11.38 -2.58
N ASP A 207 -13.31 11.33 -1.63
CA ASP A 207 -12.32 12.38 -1.41
C ASP A 207 -10.92 11.80 -1.10
N HIS A 208 -10.07 12.54 -0.39
CA HIS A 208 -8.73 12.08 -0.02
C HIS A 208 -8.70 11.27 1.29
N SER A 209 -9.85 10.80 1.79
CA SER A 209 -9.98 10.04 3.05
C SER A 209 -9.38 8.62 3.03
N TRP A 210 -8.69 8.22 1.96
CA TRP A 210 -7.81 7.05 1.98
C TRP A 210 -6.39 7.39 2.44
N ARG A 211 -5.99 8.67 2.45
CA ARG A 211 -4.65 9.08 2.89
C ARG A 211 -4.59 9.08 4.41
N ASP A 212 -3.59 8.41 4.96
CA ASP A 212 -3.37 8.34 6.38
C ASP A 212 -2.94 9.69 6.99
N ARG A 213 -3.13 9.79 8.31
CA ARG A 213 -2.77 10.98 9.09
C ARG A 213 -1.26 11.26 9.11
N ALA A 214 -0.39 10.25 9.03
CA ALA A 214 1.05 10.46 8.98
C ALA A 214 1.53 10.91 7.60
N GLY A 215 0.67 10.79 6.57
CA GLY A 215 0.92 11.31 5.22
C GLY A 215 1.88 10.44 4.41
N VAL A 216 1.97 9.13 4.71
CA VAL A 216 2.90 8.21 4.06
C VAL A 216 2.25 7.38 2.96
N ASP A 217 0.96 7.07 3.04
CA ASP A 217 0.27 6.20 2.07
C ASP A 217 0.34 6.76 0.66
N GLY A 218 0.08 8.05 0.52
CA GLY A 218 0.11 8.74 -0.77
C GLY A 218 1.46 8.69 -1.47
N PRO A 219 2.53 9.22 -0.85
CA PRO A 219 3.89 9.14 -1.38
C PRO A 219 4.34 7.70 -1.66
N LEU A 220 4.07 6.75 -0.74
CA LEU A 220 4.42 5.35 -0.95
C LEU A 220 3.72 4.75 -2.17
N MET A 221 2.43 5.03 -2.38
CA MET A 221 1.72 4.54 -3.57
C MET A 221 2.33 5.09 -4.86
N ARG A 222 2.79 6.35 -4.87
CA ARG A 222 3.46 6.95 -6.04
C ARG A 222 4.86 6.39 -6.28
N ALA A 223 5.59 6.04 -5.21
CA ALA A 223 6.89 5.39 -5.33
C ALA A 223 6.76 3.92 -5.78
N ALA A 224 5.74 3.20 -5.29
CA ALA A 224 5.46 1.80 -5.64
C ALA A 224 4.86 1.64 -7.05
N PHE A 225 3.92 2.50 -7.43
CA PHE A 225 3.15 2.38 -8.67
C PHE A 225 3.12 3.74 -9.39
N PRO A 226 4.25 4.16 -9.98
CA PRO A 226 4.39 5.52 -10.52
C PRO A 226 3.47 5.81 -11.72
N THR A 227 3.07 4.78 -12.45
CA THR A 227 2.20 4.89 -13.64
C THR A 227 0.73 4.58 -13.35
N ALA A 228 0.42 3.96 -12.21
CA ALA A 228 -0.94 3.53 -11.90
C ALA A 228 -1.75 4.69 -11.28
N PRO A 229 -2.84 5.13 -11.93
CA PRO A 229 -3.76 6.07 -11.31
C PRO A 229 -4.45 5.42 -10.10
N ILE A 230 -4.87 6.29 -9.17
CA ILE A 230 -5.73 5.93 -8.04
C ILE A 230 -7.04 6.69 -8.26
N GLU A 231 -7.99 6.01 -8.86
CA GLU A 231 -9.30 6.53 -9.21
C GLU A 231 -10.27 6.33 -8.05
N ARG A 232 -11.14 7.30 -7.82
CA ARG A 232 -12.02 7.38 -6.65
C ARG A 232 -13.48 7.19 -7.05
N ALA A 233 -14.39 7.51 -6.15
CA ALA A 233 -15.83 7.38 -6.40
C ALA A 233 -16.32 8.24 -7.58
N ASP A 234 -15.63 9.34 -7.90
CA ASP A 234 -15.90 10.17 -9.08
C ASP A 234 -15.76 9.37 -10.39
N HIS A 235 -14.66 8.63 -10.55
CA HIS A 235 -14.47 7.74 -11.69
C HIS A 235 -15.58 6.68 -11.79
N TRP A 236 -15.93 6.04 -10.67
CA TRP A 236 -16.99 5.04 -10.64
C TRP A 236 -18.36 5.65 -11.01
N GLN A 237 -18.61 6.89 -10.57
CA GLN A 237 -19.81 7.63 -10.91
C GLN A 237 -19.88 7.98 -12.39
N ASP A 238 -18.75 8.27 -13.04
CA ASP A 238 -18.68 8.50 -14.48
C ASP A 238 -19.03 7.22 -15.26
N LEU A 239 -18.57 6.03 -14.82
CA LEU A 239 -18.97 4.75 -15.42
C LEU A 239 -20.50 4.55 -15.36
N ILE A 240 -21.12 4.94 -14.24
CA ILE A 240 -22.59 4.90 -14.07
C ILE A 240 -23.26 5.87 -15.04
N VAL A 241 -22.79 7.12 -15.12
CA VAL A 241 -23.37 8.17 -15.98
C VAL A 241 -23.27 7.82 -17.46
N LEU A 242 -22.15 7.21 -17.89
CA LEU A 242 -21.98 6.74 -19.26
C LEU A 242 -23.03 5.68 -19.64
N ASN A 243 -23.57 4.96 -18.66
CA ASN A 243 -24.63 3.96 -18.81
C ASN A 243 -24.31 2.92 -19.91
N GLN A 244 -23.02 2.60 -20.04
CA GLN A 244 -22.50 1.54 -20.90
C GLN A 244 -22.04 0.36 -20.03
N THR A 245 -21.90 -0.80 -20.66
CA THR A 245 -21.22 -1.93 -20.04
C THR A 245 -19.72 -1.75 -20.18
N PHE A 246 -19.01 -1.85 -19.06
CA PHE A 246 -17.56 -1.95 -19.03
C PHE A 246 -17.16 -3.39 -18.72
N VAL A 247 -16.06 -3.85 -19.30
CA VAL A 247 -15.43 -5.12 -18.95
C VAL A 247 -13.98 -4.86 -18.55
N PHE A 248 -13.65 -5.18 -17.30
CA PHE A 248 -12.27 -5.23 -16.85
C PHE A 248 -11.66 -6.54 -17.33
N GLU A 249 -10.61 -6.45 -18.15
CA GLU A 249 -9.94 -7.63 -18.68
C GLU A 249 -9.44 -8.52 -17.55
N ARG A 250 -8.81 -7.90 -16.55
CA ARG A 250 -8.45 -8.54 -15.30
C ARG A 250 -8.65 -7.59 -14.13
N ALA A 251 -9.37 -8.04 -13.11
CA ALA A 251 -9.61 -7.26 -11.91
C ALA A 251 -9.56 -8.12 -10.64
N MET A 252 -8.99 -7.57 -9.57
CA MET A 252 -9.14 -8.13 -8.23
C MET A 252 -10.11 -7.28 -7.42
N ILE A 253 -11.14 -7.91 -6.86
CA ILE A 253 -11.94 -7.30 -5.80
C ILE A 253 -11.26 -7.58 -4.47
N VAL A 254 -10.97 -6.51 -3.75
CA VAL A 254 -10.42 -6.54 -2.40
C VAL A 254 -11.47 -5.98 -1.44
N SER A 255 -11.96 -6.81 -0.52
CA SER A 255 -12.99 -6.46 0.45
C SER A 255 -12.63 -6.95 1.84
N ARG A 256 -12.49 -6.05 2.79
CA ARG A 256 -12.23 -6.37 4.20
C ARG A 256 -13.34 -7.19 4.81
N THR A 257 -14.60 -6.88 4.52
CA THR A 257 -15.75 -7.64 5.01
C THR A 257 -15.71 -9.07 4.48
N GLY A 258 -15.49 -9.25 3.17
CA GLY A 258 -15.28 -10.56 2.57
C GLY A 258 -14.13 -11.33 3.22
N ALA A 259 -13.00 -10.66 3.47
CA ALA A 259 -11.83 -11.28 4.07
C ALA A 259 -12.08 -11.80 5.49
N HIS A 260 -12.89 -11.09 6.27
CA HIS A 260 -13.23 -11.54 7.63
C HIS A 260 -14.28 -12.64 7.70
N GLN A 261 -14.84 -13.07 6.56
CA GLN A 261 -15.61 -14.30 6.50
C GLN A 261 -14.71 -15.55 6.53
N SER A 262 -13.39 -15.39 6.35
CA SER A 262 -12.44 -16.48 6.51
C SER A 262 -12.40 -16.97 7.96
N PRO A 263 -12.37 -18.29 8.21
CA PRO A 263 -12.12 -18.83 9.55
C PRO A 263 -10.82 -18.31 10.18
N LEU A 264 -9.80 -18.00 9.36
CA LEU A 264 -8.52 -17.46 9.81
C LEU A 264 -8.66 -16.05 10.39
N ALA A 265 -9.69 -15.30 10.01
CA ALA A 265 -9.96 -13.99 10.60
C ALA A 265 -10.41 -14.11 12.06
N GLY A 266 -11.06 -15.21 12.45
CA GLY A 266 -11.35 -15.50 13.86
C GLY A 266 -10.11 -15.83 14.69
N LEU A 267 -9.03 -16.31 14.04
CA LEU A 267 -7.77 -16.65 14.70
C LEU A 267 -6.86 -15.42 14.89
N TRP A 268 -6.68 -14.62 13.84
CA TRP A 268 -5.72 -13.51 13.85
C TRP A 268 -6.36 -12.12 13.92
N GLY A 269 -7.68 -12.00 13.71
CA GLY A 269 -8.41 -10.74 13.84
C GLY A 269 -8.08 -9.69 12.78
N LYS A 270 -7.51 -10.09 11.64
CA LYS A 270 -7.04 -9.18 10.57
C LYS A 270 -7.54 -9.57 9.20
N MET A 271 -7.62 -8.62 8.29
CA MET A 271 -8.04 -8.86 6.90
C MET A 271 -7.06 -9.79 6.17
N ILE A 272 -5.75 -9.55 6.34
CA ILE A 272 -4.70 -10.33 5.68
C ILE A 272 -4.69 -11.81 6.09
N SER A 273 -5.28 -12.16 7.23
CA SER A 273 -5.40 -13.54 7.74
C SER A 273 -5.86 -14.54 6.68
N SER A 274 -6.83 -14.14 5.86
CA SER A 274 -7.43 -14.96 4.79
C SER A 274 -6.43 -15.41 3.73
N THR A 275 -5.30 -14.71 3.60
CA THR A 275 -4.26 -14.96 2.59
C THR A 275 -3.08 -15.79 3.12
N MET A 276 -2.99 -16.00 4.43
CA MET A 276 -1.79 -16.58 5.05
C MET A 276 -1.56 -18.05 4.71
N ASN A 277 -2.63 -18.80 4.40
CA ASN A 277 -2.53 -20.21 3.96
C ASN A 277 -2.30 -20.36 2.44
N VAL A 278 -2.28 -19.25 1.70
CA VAL A 278 -2.06 -19.29 0.25
C VAL A 278 -0.58 -19.46 -0.01
N THR A 279 -0.23 -20.45 -0.83
CA THR A 279 1.14 -20.64 -1.32
C THR A 279 1.45 -19.54 -2.33
N VAL A 280 2.57 -18.85 -2.14
CA VAL A 280 3.02 -17.75 -2.99
C VAL A 280 4.50 -17.94 -3.35
N PRO A 281 4.98 -17.32 -4.44
CA PRO A 281 6.40 -17.33 -4.77
C PRO A 281 7.25 -16.80 -3.61
N ASP A 282 8.43 -17.40 -3.44
CA ASP A 282 9.42 -16.87 -2.51
C ASP A 282 9.74 -15.42 -2.84
N ARG A 283 9.89 -14.59 -1.81
CA ARG A 283 10.19 -13.17 -1.96
C ARG A 283 9.22 -12.41 -2.88
N PHE A 284 7.95 -12.80 -2.96
CA PHE A 284 6.93 -12.13 -3.78
C PHE A 284 6.84 -10.60 -3.59
N TRP A 285 7.25 -10.09 -2.43
CA TRP A 285 7.26 -8.66 -2.11
C TRP A 285 8.50 -7.91 -2.65
N GLU A 286 9.59 -8.62 -2.92
CA GLU A 286 10.89 -8.02 -3.27
C GLU A 286 10.83 -7.12 -4.52
N PRO A 287 10.13 -7.47 -5.62
CA PRO A 287 10.03 -6.57 -6.77
C PRO A 287 9.40 -5.22 -6.42
N LEU A 288 8.37 -5.22 -5.57
CA LEU A 288 7.69 -4.01 -5.11
C LEU A 288 8.57 -3.22 -4.14
N ARG A 289 9.18 -3.89 -3.16
CA ARG A 289 10.13 -3.30 -2.21
C ARG A 289 11.27 -2.60 -2.95
N GLY A 290 11.93 -3.32 -3.85
CA GLY A 290 13.08 -2.82 -4.60
C GLY A 290 12.75 -1.58 -5.42
N ARG A 291 11.60 -1.57 -6.09
CA ARG A 291 11.11 -0.43 -6.86
C ARG A 291 10.78 0.77 -5.97
N LEU A 292 10.00 0.57 -4.92
CA LEU A 292 9.58 1.64 -4.01
C LEU A 292 10.80 2.29 -3.35
N VAL A 293 11.74 1.48 -2.86
CA VAL A 293 12.96 1.96 -2.21
C VAL A 293 13.80 2.75 -3.21
N LYS A 294 14.09 2.21 -4.40
CA LYS A 294 14.84 2.94 -5.45
C LYS A 294 14.19 4.26 -5.83
N ASN A 295 12.87 4.28 -6.01
CA ASN A 295 12.13 5.49 -6.38
C ASN A 295 12.11 6.54 -5.26
N THR A 296 12.29 6.12 -4.00
CA THR A 296 12.25 7.02 -2.83
C THR A 296 13.63 7.52 -2.42
N VAL A 297 14.66 6.68 -2.52
CA VAL A 297 16.02 6.94 -1.98
C VAL A 297 17.09 7.03 -3.06
N GLY A 298 16.81 6.61 -4.30
CA GLY A 298 17.74 6.66 -5.44
C GLY A 298 18.65 5.43 -5.59
N TYR A 299 18.61 4.48 -4.65
CA TYR A 299 19.37 3.23 -4.71
C TYR A 299 18.63 2.11 -3.98
N LEU A 300 19.13 0.87 -4.04
CA LEU A 300 18.56 -0.26 -3.30
C LEU A 300 19.62 -0.82 -2.34
N PRO A 301 19.47 -0.65 -1.02
CA PRO A 301 20.32 -1.34 -0.07
C PRO A 301 20.20 -2.87 -0.22
N VAL A 302 21.34 -3.55 -0.27
CA VAL A 302 21.43 -5.01 -0.31
C VAL A 302 22.25 -5.49 0.88
N LEU A 303 21.71 -6.46 1.61
CA LEU A 303 22.41 -7.13 2.70
C LEU A 303 23.14 -8.37 2.17
N ASP A 304 24.35 -8.62 2.67
CA ASP A 304 24.98 -9.93 2.53
C ASP A 304 24.47 -10.93 3.59
N GLU A 305 25.05 -12.14 3.59
CA GLU A 305 24.72 -13.21 4.55
C GLU A 305 25.01 -12.81 6.00
N SER A 306 25.95 -11.88 6.22
CA SER A 306 26.28 -11.36 7.53
C SER A 306 25.33 -10.25 8.01
N GLY A 307 24.37 -9.86 7.15
CA GLY A 307 23.40 -8.81 7.42
C GLY A 307 23.97 -7.41 7.24
N VAL A 308 25.12 -7.25 6.56
CA VAL A 308 25.80 -5.97 6.36
C VAL A 308 25.38 -5.35 5.01
N VAL A 309 25.21 -4.03 4.99
CA VAL A 309 24.87 -3.29 3.76
C VAL A 309 26.10 -3.18 2.85
N THR A 310 26.04 -3.84 1.69
CA THR A 310 27.18 -3.93 0.74
C THR A 310 27.14 -2.90 -0.40
N THR A 311 25.99 -2.27 -0.62
CA THR A 311 25.77 -1.20 -1.59
C THR A 311 26.10 0.16 -1.00
N GLU A 312 26.56 1.11 -1.81
CA GLU A 312 26.82 2.47 -1.33
C GLU A 312 25.53 3.19 -0.90
N PRO A 313 25.53 3.93 0.25
CA PRO A 313 26.62 4.02 1.22
C PRO A 313 26.75 2.73 2.03
N ARG A 314 27.95 2.13 2.05
CA ARG A 314 28.20 0.86 2.75
C ARG A 314 28.15 1.00 4.27
N SER A 315 27.93 -0.11 4.97
CA SER A 315 28.23 -0.23 6.40
C SER A 315 29.27 -1.31 6.62
N SER A 316 30.00 -1.24 7.73
CA SER A 316 30.98 -2.25 8.13
C SER A 316 30.38 -3.34 9.02
N VAL A 317 29.19 -3.09 9.58
CA VAL A 317 28.51 -3.93 10.57
C VAL A 317 27.00 -3.92 10.30
N PRO A 318 26.24 -4.89 10.83
CA PRO A 318 24.79 -4.88 10.75
C PRO A 318 24.18 -3.61 11.35
N ILE A 319 23.11 -3.11 10.74
CA ILE A 319 22.45 -1.88 11.19
C ILE A 319 21.24 -2.24 12.06
N VAL A 320 21.21 -1.72 13.29
CA VAL A 320 20.04 -1.83 14.18
C VAL A 320 19.32 -0.50 14.24
N THR A 321 18.05 -0.47 13.85
CA THR A 321 17.21 0.72 13.99
C THR A 321 16.25 0.57 15.15
N TYR A 322 16.38 1.43 16.16
CA TYR A 322 15.37 1.61 17.19
C TYR A 322 14.39 2.71 16.82
N VAL A 323 13.13 2.34 16.55
CA VAL A 323 12.03 3.26 16.28
C VAL A 323 11.50 3.81 17.61
N SER A 324 12.07 4.94 18.02
CA SER A 324 11.69 5.64 19.24
C SER A 324 10.33 6.31 19.09
N ARG A 325 9.47 6.09 20.09
CA ARG A 325 8.12 6.64 20.17
C ARG A 325 7.92 7.63 21.31
N GLN A 326 9.00 8.09 21.96
CA GLN A 326 8.91 8.90 23.17
C GLN A 326 8.16 10.24 23.00
N LYS A 327 8.04 10.76 21.77
CA LYS A 327 7.23 11.97 21.49
C LYS A 327 5.77 11.68 21.15
N THR A 328 5.34 10.42 21.21
CA THR A 328 3.96 10.00 20.91
C THR A 328 3.26 9.46 22.16
N GLY A 329 1.94 9.22 22.05
CA GLY A 329 1.12 8.77 23.20
C GLY A 329 1.44 7.36 23.69
N ARG A 330 1.78 6.44 22.78
CA ARG A 330 2.14 5.06 23.12
C ARG A 330 3.66 4.92 23.12
N ARG A 331 4.24 4.74 24.31
CA ARG A 331 5.69 4.87 24.52
C ARG A 331 6.16 4.11 25.76
N LEU A 332 7.48 3.96 25.88
CA LEU A 332 8.11 3.35 27.04
C LEU A 332 8.04 4.28 28.26
N THR A 333 8.28 3.73 29.45
CA THR A 333 8.66 4.57 30.59
C THR A 333 9.98 5.28 30.28
N GLU A 334 10.26 6.40 30.94
CA GLU A 334 11.51 7.12 30.70
C GLU A 334 12.73 6.30 31.14
N GLU A 335 12.65 5.64 32.30
CA GLU A 335 13.72 4.80 32.82
C GLU A 335 14.04 3.63 31.87
N ASP A 336 13.01 2.92 31.42
CA ASP A 336 13.19 1.78 30.51
C ASP A 336 13.67 2.23 29.13
N HIS A 337 13.23 3.40 28.66
CA HIS A 337 13.75 4.01 27.43
C HIS A 337 15.26 4.28 27.51
N GLN A 338 15.71 4.91 28.61
CA GLN A 338 17.13 5.18 28.82
C GLN A 338 17.94 3.88 29.01
N GLY A 339 17.37 2.89 29.70
CA GLY A 339 17.97 1.56 29.86
C GLY A 339 18.14 0.82 28.53
N LEU A 340 17.13 0.89 27.66
CA LEU A 340 17.20 0.34 26.30
C LEU A 340 18.26 1.06 25.46
N ILE A 341 18.27 2.40 25.46
CA ILE A 341 19.29 3.18 24.72
C ILE A 341 20.70 2.78 25.18
N ARG A 342 20.94 2.71 26.49
CA ARG A 342 22.24 2.33 27.04
C ARG A 342 22.67 0.94 26.54
N SER A 343 21.77 -0.04 26.62
CA SER A 343 22.07 -1.42 26.18
C SER A 343 22.36 -1.51 24.68
N LEU A 344 21.71 -0.69 23.86
CA LEU A 344 21.95 -0.62 22.42
C LEU A 344 23.27 0.09 22.09
N LEU A 345 23.60 1.17 22.81
CA LEU A 345 24.88 1.87 22.66
C LEU A 345 26.06 0.98 23.05
N GLU A 346 25.92 0.16 24.09
CA GLU A 346 26.94 -0.83 24.48
C GLU A 346 27.28 -1.80 23.32
N LEU A 347 26.27 -2.24 22.55
CA LEU A 347 26.50 -3.09 21.37
C LEU A 347 27.24 -2.35 20.24
N GLU A 348 26.99 -1.06 20.08
CA GLU A 348 27.70 -0.21 19.10
C GLU A 348 29.15 0.05 19.55
N GLU A 349 29.39 0.29 20.84
CA GLU A 349 30.73 0.45 21.42
C GLU A 349 31.58 -0.83 21.30
N GLU A 350 30.94 -2.00 21.38
CA GLU A 350 31.56 -3.31 21.10
C GLU A 350 31.87 -3.53 19.62
N GLY A 351 31.42 -2.65 18.72
CA GLY A 351 31.59 -2.77 17.28
C GLY A 351 30.75 -3.88 16.65
N LEU A 352 29.65 -4.29 17.30
CA LEU A 352 28.76 -5.34 16.78
C LEU A 352 27.72 -4.80 15.81
N ILE A 353 27.31 -3.54 15.98
CA ILE A 353 26.24 -2.90 15.24
C ILE A 353 26.55 -1.44 14.92
N GLU A 354 25.87 -0.91 13.91
CA GLU A 354 25.66 0.52 13.72
C GLU A 354 24.25 0.85 14.24
N LEU A 355 24.12 1.78 15.19
CA LEU A 355 22.86 2.08 15.85
C LEU A 355 22.17 3.31 15.23
N ASN A 356 20.92 3.13 14.82
CA ASN A 356 20.04 4.21 14.37
C ASN A 356 18.87 4.40 15.35
N ILE A 357 18.89 5.48 16.12
CA ILE A 357 17.75 5.87 16.97
C ILE A 357 16.82 6.79 16.16
N ALA A 358 15.76 6.21 15.61
CA ALA A 358 14.85 6.88 14.68
C ALA A 358 13.58 7.39 15.39
N VAL A 359 13.39 8.71 15.38
CA VAL A 359 12.12 9.36 15.72
C VAL A 359 11.41 9.72 14.41
N MET A 360 10.59 8.81 13.89
CA MET A 360 10.09 8.84 12.50
C MET A 360 9.41 10.17 12.14
N GLU A 361 8.62 10.75 13.04
CA GLU A 361 7.92 12.01 12.83
C GLU A 361 8.84 13.23 12.66
N THR A 362 10.13 13.10 12.98
CA THR A 362 11.15 14.15 12.76
C THR A 362 11.97 13.94 11.49
N LEU A 363 11.85 12.77 10.85
CA LEU A 363 12.57 12.44 9.64
C LEU A 363 11.77 12.84 8.40
N THR A 364 12.48 13.26 7.36
CA THR A 364 11.87 13.40 6.03
C THR A 364 11.37 12.04 5.54
N PHE A 365 10.37 12.02 4.66
CA PHE A 365 9.82 10.78 4.11
C PHE A 365 10.92 9.87 3.51
N SER A 366 11.78 10.40 2.64
CA SER A 366 12.87 9.61 2.07
C SER A 366 13.84 9.08 3.13
N LYS A 367 14.08 9.85 4.20
CA LYS A 367 14.95 9.38 5.30
C LYS A 367 14.28 8.29 6.14
N GLN A 368 12.97 8.34 6.36
CA GLN A 368 12.24 7.26 7.02
C GLN A 368 12.43 5.93 6.26
N ILE A 369 12.25 5.97 4.94
CA ILE A 369 12.40 4.78 4.08
C ILE A 369 13.86 4.32 4.00
N GLU A 370 14.81 5.24 3.83
CA GLU A 370 16.23 4.89 3.79
C GLU A 370 16.68 4.22 5.10
N THR A 371 16.30 4.77 6.26
CA THR A 371 16.68 4.23 7.57
C THR A 371 16.28 2.75 7.70
N VAL A 372 15.02 2.40 7.38
CA VAL A 372 14.56 1.02 7.49
C VAL A 372 15.03 0.12 6.36
N ALA A 373 15.19 0.66 5.14
CA ALA A 373 15.66 -0.11 3.99
C ALA A 373 17.12 -0.55 4.14
N ARG A 374 17.86 0.06 5.06
CA ARG A 374 19.24 -0.32 5.40
C ARG A 374 19.34 -1.19 6.64
N SER A 375 18.26 -1.35 7.40
CA SER A 375 18.30 -2.05 8.68
C SER A 375 18.39 -3.57 8.51
N THR A 376 19.20 -4.19 9.36
CA THR A 376 19.21 -5.63 9.59
C THR A 376 18.21 -5.99 10.68
N ILE A 377 18.17 -5.21 11.77
CA ILE A 377 17.24 -5.43 12.87
C ILE A 377 16.48 -4.14 13.14
N MET A 378 15.16 -4.23 13.28
CA MET A 378 14.32 -3.12 13.71
C MET A 378 13.73 -3.41 15.09
N VAL A 379 13.86 -2.46 16.02
CA VAL A 379 13.34 -2.53 17.38
C VAL A 379 12.30 -1.44 17.56
N GLY A 380 11.18 -1.72 18.22
CA GLY A 380 10.23 -0.66 18.57
C GLY A 380 9.03 -1.12 19.37
N VAL A 381 8.35 -0.17 20.01
CA VAL A 381 7.07 -0.41 20.68
C VAL A 381 6.00 -0.73 19.65
N HIS A 382 5.14 -1.72 19.93
CA HIS A 382 3.96 -2.08 19.14
C HIS A 382 3.26 -0.83 18.60
N GLY A 383 3.14 -0.67 17.28
CA GLY A 383 2.48 0.48 16.65
C GLY A 383 2.98 0.79 15.25
N ASN A 384 2.28 1.71 14.55
CA ASN A 384 2.38 1.91 13.10
C ASN A 384 3.80 2.19 12.57
N GLY A 385 4.72 2.63 13.42
CA GLY A 385 6.13 2.76 13.06
C GLY A 385 6.71 1.44 12.55
N LEU A 386 6.31 0.31 13.13
CA LEU A 386 6.77 -1.02 12.74
C LEU A 386 6.20 -1.51 11.39
N THR A 387 5.20 -0.82 10.81
CA THR A 387 4.77 -1.10 9.42
C THR A 387 5.89 -0.85 8.41
N HIS A 388 6.85 0.02 8.73
CA HIS A 388 8.01 0.29 7.89
C HIS A 388 8.90 -0.94 7.63
N GLN A 389 8.76 -2.03 8.39
CA GLN A 389 9.45 -3.29 8.12
C GLN A 389 9.19 -3.86 6.72
N LEU A 390 8.09 -3.47 6.07
CA LEU A 390 7.78 -3.83 4.68
C LEU A 390 8.87 -3.37 3.70
N TRP A 391 9.69 -2.40 4.10
CA TRP A 391 10.77 -1.82 3.30
C TRP A 391 12.15 -2.33 3.71
N MET A 392 12.23 -3.03 4.84
CA MET A 392 13.45 -3.66 5.34
C MET A 392 13.85 -4.85 4.45
N PRO A 393 15.14 -4.99 4.08
CA PRO A 393 15.60 -6.10 3.25
C PRO A 393 15.53 -7.43 4.01
N PRO A 394 15.11 -8.52 3.34
CA PRO A 394 15.17 -9.86 3.92
C PRO A 394 16.61 -10.39 3.94
N SER A 395 16.96 -11.13 5.00
CA SER A 395 18.20 -11.87 5.16
C SER A 395 18.02 -12.91 6.27
N SER A 396 18.96 -13.84 6.40
CA SER A 396 19.00 -14.82 7.50
C SER A 396 19.05 -14.19 8.90
N ARG A 397 19.46 -12.91 8.99
CA ARG A 397 19.59 -12.12 10.23
C ARG A 397 18.51 -11.06 10.38
N SER A 398 17.69 -10.85 9.34
CA SER A 398 16.65 -9.82 9.36
C SER A 398 15.63 -10.10 10.45
N THR A 399 15.48 -9.16 11.38
CA THR A 399 14.71 -9.37 12.61
C THR A 399 13.88 -8.14 12.98
N VAL A 400 12.65 -8.34 13.44
CA VAL A 400 11.80 -7.31 14.05
C VAL A 400 11.57 -7.65 15.52
N ILE A 401 12.02 -6.77 16.41
CA ILE A 401 11.84 -6.87 17.85
C ILE A 401 10.75 -5.89 18.26
N GLU A 402 9.57 -6.43 18.55
CA GLU A 402 8.38 -5.71 18.95
C GLU A 402 8.23 -5.70 20.47
N ILE A 403 8.23 -4.52 21.07
CA ILE A 403 8.02 -4.35 22.52
C ILE A 403 6.52 -4.16 22.77
N LEU A 404 5.94 -5.07 23.56
CA LEU A 404 4.54 -5.04 23.97
C LEU A 404 4.42 -4.88 25.48
N TYR A 405 3.25 -4.44 25.95
CA TYR A 405 2.97 -4.50 27.38
C TYR A 405 2.93 -5.97 27.82
N PRO A 406 3.54 -6.34 28.97
CA PRO A 406 3.61 -7.74 29.39
C PRO A 406 2.25 -8.42 29.44
N GLY A 407 2.15 -9.59 28.79
CA GLY A 407 0.93 -10.37 28.65
C GLY A 407 0.08 -10.03 27.42
N ASP A 408 0.25 -8.85 26.83
CA ASP A 408 -0.52 -8.44 25.65
C ASP A 408 0.12 -8.92 24.35
N TYR A 409 -0.71 -9.31 23.40
CA TYR A 409 -0.30 -9.82 22.10
C TYR A 409 -1.35 -9.55 21.02
N LEU A 410 -0.91 -8.94 19.92
CA LEU A 410 -1.62 -8.84 18.66
C LEU A 410 -0.71 -9.29 17.51
N HIS A 411 -1.30 -9.85 16.46
CA HIS A 411 -0.56 -10.42 15.33
C HIS A 411 -0.06 -9.40 14.31
N ASP A 412 -0.37 -8.11 14.50
CA ASP A 412 -0.22 -7.05 13.51
C ASP A 412 1.14 -7.07 12.81
N TYR A 413 2.21 -6.81 13.55
CA TYR A 413 3.55 -6.64 12.99
C TYR A 413 4.29 -7.97 12.82
N GLU A 414 3.89 -9.00 13.57
CA GLU A 414 4.35 -10.38 13.40
C GLU A 414 3.95 -10.92 12.02
N MET A 415 2.71 -10.68 11.58
CA MET A 415 2.26 -11.12 10.25
C MET A 415 3.01 -10.40 9.13
N LEU A 416 3.35 -9.12 9.32
CA LEU A 416 4.21 -8.42 8.36
C LEU A 416 5.60 -9.05 8.32
N ALA A 417 6.21 -9.29 9.49
CA ALA A 417 7.53 -9.89 9.60
C ALA A 417 7.59 -11.24 8.87
N ARG A 418 6.61 -12.12 9.14
CA ARG A 418 6.51 -13.41 8.48
C ARG A 418 6.41 -13.29 6.96
N ASN A 419 5.59 -12.38 6.44
CA ASN A 419 5.44 -12.19 5.00
C ASN A 419 6.72 -11.65 4.34
N MET A 420 7.51 -10.87 5.07
CA MET A 420 8.76 -10.29 4.58
C MET A 420 9.96 -11.22 4.76
N GLY A 421 9.81 -12.36 5.44
CA GLY A 421 10.93 -13.27 5.77
C GLY A 421 11.80 -12.78 6.94
N HIS A 422 11.25 -11.92 7.80
CA HIS A 422 11.92 -11.46 9.02
C HIS A 422 11.58 -12.38 10.19
N ILE A 423 12.54 -12.60 11.08
CA ILE A 423 12.26 -13.24 12.38
C ILE A 423 11.60 -12.21 13.30
N HIS A 424 10.50 -12.59 13.94
CA HIS A 424 9.80 -11.73 14.89
C HIS A 424 10.07 -12.14 16.33
N TYR A 425 10.33 -11.16 17.18
CA TYR A 425 10.35 -11.31 18.64
C TYR A 425 9.34 -10.35 19.26
N ALA A 426 8.40 -10.89 20.03
CA ALA A 426 7.60 -10.12 20.97
C ALA A 426 8.32 -10.05 22.32
N ILE A 427 8.57 -8.85 22.82
CA ILE A 427 9.23 -8.61 24.11
C ILE A 427 8.18 -8.23 25.15
N TRP A 428 8.18 -8.98 26.25
CA TRP A 428 7.41 -8.71 27.46
C TRP A 428 8.38 -8.42 28.59
N ASN A 429 8.75 -7.14 28.69
CA ASN A 429 9.76 -6.64 29.62
C ASN A 429 11.12 -7.36 29.50
N ASP A 430 11.38 -8.35 30.36
CA ASP A 430 12.59 -9.15 30.49
C ASP A 430 12.51 -10.54 29.84
N SER A 431 11.35 -10.87 29.28
CA SER A 431 11.11 -12.11 28.55
C SER A 431 10.81 -11.86 27.07
N SER A 432 10.96 -12.89 26.24
CA SER A 432 10.62 -12.83 24.82
C SER A 432 9.83 -14.04 24.36
N LEU A 433 9.05 -13.83 23.30
CA LEU A 433 8.32 -14.83 22.56
C LEU A 433 8.74 -14.75 21.10
N THR A 434 9.04 -15.89 20.50
CA THR A 434 9.31 -16.01 19.07
C THR A 434 8.76 -17.35 18.60
N TYR A 435 8.37 -17.42 17.34
CA TYR A 435 7.72 -18.60 16.77
C TYR A 435 8.45 -19.04 15.50
N LYS A 436 8.57 -20.35 15.35
CA LYS A 436 9.09 -20.95 14.11
C LYS A 436 8.07 -20.80 12.98
N PRO A 437 8.50 -20.94 11.72
CA PRO A 437 7.57 -21.07 10.60
C PRO A 437 6.49 -22.13 10.87
N GLY A 438 5.22 -21.77 10.64
CA GLY A 438 4.07 -22.61 10.94
C GLY A 438 3.57 -22.57 12.40
N GLU A 439 4.26 -21.86 13.30
CA GLU A 439 3.82 -21.63 14.68
C GLU A 439 3.47 -20.15 14.90
N TRP A 440 2.59 -19.87 15.86
CA TRP A 440 2.18 -18.51 16.24
C TRP A 440 1.56 -18.48 17.64
N PHE A 441 1.44 -17.28 18.20
CA PHE A 441 0.74 -17.04 19.46
C PHE A 441 -0.74 -17.45 19.36
N LYS A 442 -1.22 -18.28 20.28
CA LYS A 442 -2.61 -18.78 20.23
C LYS A 442 -3.60 -17.72 20.70
N GLY A 443 -4.41 -17.23 19.77
CA GLY A 443 -5.42 -16.19 20.01
C GLY A 443 -4.83 -14.79 20.03
N THR A 444 -5.49 -13.86 20.71
CA THR A 444 -5.02 -12.50 20.95
C THR A 444 -5.31 -12.13 22.39
N HIS A 445 -4.44 -11.34 23.01
CA HIS A 445 -4.69 -10.83 24.35
C HIS A 445 -4.43 -9.33 24.38
N VAL A 446 -5.43 -8.57 24.80
CA VAL A 446 -5.25 -7.17 25.14
C VAL A 446 -5.92 -7.02 26.49
N GLY A 447 -5.11 -6.86 27.54
CA GLY A 447 -5.54 -6.66 28.91
C GLY A 447 -6.16 -5.27 29.08
N ASP A 448 -5.55 -4.44 29.92
CA ASP A 448 -5.99 -3.04 30.03
C ASP A 448 -5.55 -2.27 28.79
N GLY A 449 -6.50 -1.93 27.91
CA GLY A 449 -6.25 -1.15 26.70
C GLY A 449 -5.54 0.19 26.97
N LYS A 450 -5.68 0.78 28.17
CA LYS A 450 -4.95 1.99 28.57
C LYS A 450 -3.46 1.72 28.79
N LYS A 451 -3.08 0.50 29.16
CA LYS A 451 -1.69 0.06 29.30
C LYS A 451 -1.12 -0.35 27.95
N PHE A 452 -1.86 -1.16 27.19
CA PHE A 452 -1.46 -1.61 25.85
C PHE A 452 -1.22 -0.45 24.87
N HIS A 453 -2.05 0.60 24.96
CA HIS A 453 -1.91 1.81 24.16
C HIS A 453 -1.35 3.00 24.95
N GLY A 454 -0.79 2.74 26.12
CA GLY A 454 -0.36 3.74 27.09
C GLY A 454 1.07 4.22 26.94
N SER A 455 1.45 5.12 27.85
CA SER A 455 2.76 5.77 27.89
C SER A 455 3.73 5.17 28.91
N SER A 456 3.50 3.93 29.33
CA SER A 456 4.24 3.27 30.41
C SER A 456 4.46 1.79 30.10
N ILE A 457 4.93 1.51 28.90
CA ILE A 457 5.26 0.15 28.45
C ILE A 457 6.67 -0.18 28.97
N PRO A 458 6.84 -1.25 29.77
CA PRO A 458 8.14 -1.60 30.31
C PRO A 458 9.00 -2.36 29.31
N VAL A 459 10.32 -2.21 29.41
CA VAL A 459 11.29 -3.03 28.67
C VAL A 459 12.59 -3.16 29.43
N HIS A 460 13.13 -4.38 29.46
CA HIS A 460 14.46 -4.63 29.98
C HIS A 460 15.47 -4.57 28.84
N GLY A 461 16.21 -3.45 28.74
CA GLY A 461 17.21 -3.20 27.70
C GLY A 461 18.20 -4.36 27.44
N PRO A 462 18.80 -4.96 28.49
CA PRO A 462 19.73 -6.07 28.33
C PRO A 462 19.11 -7.31 27.66
N THR A 463 17.82 -7.58 27.87
CA THR A 463 17.13 -8.68 27.17
C THR A 463 17.09 -8.42 25.66
N VAL A 464 16.77 -7.19 25.25
CA VAL A 464 16.75 -6.81 23.82
C VAL A 464 18.16 -6.91 23.22
N ALA A 465 19.18 -6.41 23.92
CA ALA A 465 20.56 -6.47 23.45
C ALA A 465 21.06 -7.92 23.30
N GLN A 466 20.70 -8.79 24.23
CA GLN A 466 21.05 -10.21 24.16
C GLN A 466 20.43 -10.88 22.92
N ILE A 467 19.17 -10.61 22.62
CA ILE A 467 18.50 -11.12 21.40
C ILE A 467 19.22 -10.62 20.15
N ILE A 468 19.60 -9.34 20.09
CA ILE A 468 20.36 -8.80 18.97
C ILE A 468 21.68 -9.58 18.79
N ARG A 469 22.46 -9.78 19.85
CA ARG A 469 23.70 -10.56 19.79
C ARG A 469 23.47 -11.97 19.24
N GLU A 470 22.47 -12.67 19.76
CA GLU A 470 22.14 -14.03 19.33
C GLU A 470 21.74 -14.09 17.85
N ARG A 471 20.99 -13.10 17.37
CA ARG A 471 20.56 -13.02 15.97
C ARG A 471 21.72 -12.72 15.03
N LEU A 472 22.67 -11.89 15.45
CA LEU A 472 23.87 -11.59 14.66
C LEU A 472 24.91 -12.73 14.69
N ALA A 473 24.84 -13.63 15.67
CA ALA A 473 25.73 -14.78 15.81
C ALA A 473 25.27 -16.04 15.05
N VAL A 474 24.11 -16.02 14.36
CA VAL A 474 23.61 -17.21 13.65
C VAL A 474 24.54 -17.59 12.49
N PRO A 475 25.03 -18.85 12.43
CA PRO A 475 25.93 -19.30 11.37
C PRO A 475 25.25 -19.32 10.00
N ASP A 476 26.01 -18.97 8.96
CA ASP A 476 25.54 -18.84 7.58
C ASP A 476 24.97 -20.15 6.99
N SER A 477 25.27 -21.31 7.58
CA SER A 477 24.85 -22.64 7.09
C SER A 477 23.48 -23.14 7.59
N LYS A 478 22.79 -22.43 8.50
CA LYS A 478 21.46 -22.84 9.02
C LYS A 478 20.28 -22.21 8.25
N VAL A 479 20.57 -21.57 7.11
CA VAL A 479 19.66 -20.68 6.39
C VAL A 479 18.68 -21.40 5.46
N ASN A 480 18.95 -22.66 5.08
CA ASN A 480 18.13 -23.42 4.11
C ASN A 480 17.19 -24.47 4.74
N SER A 481 16.97 -24.43 6.05
CA SER A 481 16.13 -25.43 6.75
C SER A 481 15.12 -24.84 7.72
N GLN A 482 14.70 -23.59 7.54
CA GLN A 482 13.63 -22.96 8.33
C GLN A 482 12.57 -22.35 7.45
#